data_AF-A0A9X6NMV9-F1
#
_entry.id   AF-A0A9X6NMV9-F1
#
_cell.length_a   1.000
_cell.length_b   1.000
_cell.length_c   1.000
_cell.angle_alpha   90.00
_cell.angle_beta   90.00
_cell.angle_gamma   90.00
#
_symmetry.space_group_name_H-M   'P 1'
#
loop_
_entity.id
_entity.type
_entity.pdbx_description
1 polymer ?
#
loop_
_entity_poly.entity_id
_entity_poly.type
_entity_poly.pdbx_seq_one_letter_code
_entity_poly.pdbx_strand_id
1 'polypeptide(L)'
;MPKVYTLSERWIVKFIVDERSAEKVDSSTARWTPNAEGGRFEVKSWLHRELWVYMAPFVTTLSALRLRAILVILASSLLLIIWRPLSGLQNSSLHFSPSVTPHTFVHYEWRTVYENLYVYSVYPVPQWDTIPQMHVVILADDTNYISANCSCRYHHSRTASRAAEITVPAKLEMLPNSNVSPGQGYNIVAGRLRCPYPEEAALNMASLQILCREGNRSGEASFRIPVASTRPPEPLTFAHCGIIYRDYHEPGAIIEFIEYYRLMGVSDFFWNTWGTDGKQRKVLQYYQQTGFLHLTEWILPFIDEDGKSVYMDGQMAGIYDCMLKLAPHYDYAIQSDLDEYFITSLQPPTFASIVHQGSSDYSMVRMAWTEHNATYPDVFDASGMPILRTSRITQRSSTVLTSGLRTKYIVRSRYVDLSGNHAVSKFKDRRATNDEVRDESPFPEETLILHMRREDSYTDTETSDRRGTVFAPQLRARVAQVWKEIFP
;
A
#
# COMPACT_ATOMS: atom_id res chain seq x y z
N MET A 1 -48.50 -1.95 26.43
CA MET A 1 -47.52 -1.21 27.27
C MET A 1 -46.80 -0.20 26.38
N PRO A 2 -46.91 1.11 26.62
CA PRO A 2 -46.20 2.10 25.82
C PRO A 2 -44.71 2.14 26.21
N LYS A 3 -43.81 2.16 25.22
CA LYS A 3 -42.38 2.43 25.47
C LYS A 3 -42.15 3.94 25.52
N VAL A 4 -41.45 4.38 26.56
CA VAL A 4 -41.04 5.77 26.75
C VAL A 4 -39.83 6.06 25.85
N TYR A 5 -39.90 7.13 25.07
CA TYR A 5 -38.74 7.69 24.37
C TYR A 5 -38.05 8.70 25.28
N THR A 6 -36.75 8.56 25.50
CA THR A 6 -35.91 9.56 26.16
C THR A 6 -35.04 10.26 25.13
N LEU A 7 -35.41 11.49 24.79
CA LEU A 7 -34.50 12.46 24.18
C LEU A 7 -33.55 13.00 25.25
N SER A 8 -32.26 13.13 24.93
CA SER A 8 -31.35 13.99 25.69
C SER A 8 -30.35 14.67 24.78
N GLU A 9 -30.72 15.85 24.28
CA GLU A 9 -29.71 16.86 23.91
C GLU A 9 -28.97 17.30 25.17
N ARG A 10 -27.64 17.45 25.10
CA ARG A 10 -26.93 18.47 25.90
C ARG A 10 -25.74 19.04 25.14
N TRP A 11 -25.92 20.27 24.69
CA TRP A 11 -24.83 21.23 24.54
C TRP A 11 -24.19 21.48 25.91
N ILE A 12 -22.85 21.56 25.99
CA ILE A 12 -22.16 22.10 27.17
C ILE A 12 -21.31 23.29 26.73
N VAL A 13 -21.69 24.45 27.26
CA VAL A 13 -20.97 25.72 27.12
C VAL A 13 -19.67 25.66 27.92
N LYS A 14 -18.56 26.01 27.28
CA LYS A 14 -17.23 26.05 27.89
C LYS A 14 -17.08 27.32 28.73
N PHE A 15 -17.05 27.19 30.05
CA PHE A 15 -16.68 28.30 30.93
C PHE A 15 -15.17 28.57 30.85
N ILE A 16 -14.83 29.86 30.75
CA ILE A 16 -13.46 30.37 30.92
C ILE A 16 -13.33 30.81 32.38
N VAL A 17 -12.31 30.32 33.06
CA VAL A 17 -11.80 30.93 34.31
C VAL A 17 -10.28 30.98 34.19
N ASP A 18 -9.76 32.20 34.09
CA ASP A 18 -8.35 32.55 34.28
C ASP A 18 -8.28 33.31 35.61
N GLU A 19 -7.44 32.88 36.54
CA GLU A 19 -6.91 33.77 37.58
C GLU A 19 -5.60 33.24 38.20
N ARG A 20 -4.78 34.16 38.73
CA ARG A 20 -3.34 33.98 39.01
C ARG A 20 -3.01 34.00 40.50
N SER A 21 -1.78 33.55 40.84
CA SER A 21 -1.00 33.83 42.10
C SER A 21 -1.54 33.15 43.38
N ALA A 22 -0.81 32.85 44.48
CA ALA A 22 0.59 33.01 44.95
C ALA A 22 0.85 31.98 46.11
N GLU A 23 1.99 31.80 46.81
CA GLU A 23 3.38 32.32 46.75
C GLU A 23 4.38 31.45 47.59
N LYS A 24 5.69 31.46 47.24
CA LYS A 24 6.91 31.32 48.09
C LYS A 24 7.27 30.05 48.92
N VAL A 25 8.55 30.06 49.33
CA VAL A 25 9.31 29.26 50.34
C VAL A 25 9.95 27.94 49.83
N ASP A 26 11.18 27.54 50.22
CA ASP A 26 12.55 28.13 50.19
C ASP A 26 13.57 27.04 50.64
N SER A 27 14.86 27.20 50.29
CA SER A 27 16.04 26.43 50.76
C SER A 27 16.17 24.97 50.27
N SER A 28 17.37 24.37 50.09
CA SER A 28 18.73 24.78 50.46
C SER A 28 19.85 24.22 49.55
N THR A 29 20.92 25.03 49.41
CA THR A 29 22.35 24.73 49.21
C THR A 29 22.88 23.41 48.59
N ALA A 30 23.74 23.56 47.57
CA ALA A 30 25.14 23.07 47.60
C ALA A 30 26.03 23.85 46.60
N ARG A 31 27.33 24.00 46.90
CA ARG A 31 28.29 24.88 46.19
C ARG A 31 29.41 24.05 45.55
N TRP A 32 29.87 24.40 44.34
CA TRP A 32 31.04 23.80 43.68
C TRP A 32 31.98 24.90 43.15
N THR A 33 33.30 24.71 43.34
CA THR A 33 34.37 25.54 42.76
C THR A 33 35.58 24.63 42.43
N PRO A 34 36.31 24.89 41.33
CA PRO A 34 37.37 24.00 40.85
C PRO A 34 38.74 24.31 41.44
N ASN A 35 39.65 23.32 41.41
CA ASN A 35 41.10 23.52 41.60
C ASN A 35 41.87 23.03 40.36
N ALA A 36 43.04 23.62 40.14
CA ALA A 36 43.92 23.41 39.00
C ALA A 36 45.19 22.62 39.40
N GLU A 37 46.25 22.77 38.58
CA GLU A 37 47.58 22.12 38.65
C GLU A 37 47.65 20.72 38.02
N GLY A 38 48.63 20.35 37.19
CA GLY A 38 49.75 21.13 36.63
C GLY A 38 51.11 20.47 36.90
N GLY A 39 51.59 19.62 35.98
CA GLY A 39 52.90 18.96 36.12
C GLY A 39 53.54 18.59 34.79
N ARG A 40 54.72 19.15 34.51
CA ARG A 40 55.60 18.76 33.39
C ARG A 40 56.61 17.72 33.89
N PHE A 41 57.08 16.83 33.00
CA PHE A 41 58.28 16.02 33.24
C PHE A 41 59.34 16.28 32.16
N GLU A 42 60.60 16.37 32.59
CA GLU A 42 61.76 16.68 31.75
C GLU A 42 62.31 15.46 31.00
N VAL A 43 63.01 15.74 29.89
CA VAL A 43 63.84 14.78 29.16
C VAL A 43 65.28 14.87 29.64
N LYS A 44 65.93 13.75 29.95
CA LYS A 44 67.40 13.62 29.92
C LYS A 44 67.86 12.34 29.24
N SER A 45 68.71 12.53 28.24
CA SER A 45 69.44 11.51 27.49
C SER A 45 70.75 11.12 28.18
N TRP A 46 71.18 9.86 28.04
CA TRP A 46 72.58 9.46 28.21
C TRP A 46 72.99 8.45 27.12
N LEU A 47 74.27 8.44 26.75
CA LEU A 47 74.81 7.83 25.53
C LEU A 47 75.96 6.85 25.86
N HIS A 48 76.02 5.73 25.13
CA HIS A 48 77.19 4.82 24.99
C HIS A 48 77.67 4.13 26.31
N ARG A 49 78.41 3.01 26.31
CA ARG A 49 79.06 2.14 25.30
C ARG A 49 79.26 0.76 25.99
N GLU A 50 79.08 -0.39 25.34
CA GLU A 50 80.17 -1.31 24.90
C GLU A 50 79.58 -2.72 24.61
N LEU A 51 80.39 -3.55 23.93
CA LEU A 51 80.29 -5.01 23.70
C LEU A 51 79.90 -5.50 22.30
N TRP A 52 80.86 -5.31 21.39
CA TRP A 52 81.02 -6.09 20.16
C TRP A 52 81.71 -7.44 20.42
N VAL A 53 80.94 -8.43 20.89
CA VAL A 53 81.28 -9.87 20.81
C VAL A 53 79.99 -10.60 20.40
N TYR A 54 80.09 -11.74 19.69
CA TYR A 54 78.97 -12.50 19.09
C TYR A 54 78.38 -11.99 17.76
N MET A 55 79.22 -11.82 16.73
CA MET A 55 78.77 -11.80 15.32
C MET A 55 79.61 -12.76 14.47
N ALA A 56 79.21 -14.04 14.46
CA ALA A 56 79.82 -15.10 13.63
C ALA A 56 78.80 -16.07 12.98
N PRO A 57 77.58 -16.30 13.50
CA PRO A 57 76.60 -17.21 12.86
C PRO A 57 75.40 -16.48 12.24
N PHE A 58 75.62 -15.41 11.45
CA PHE A 58 74.52 -14.58 10.90
C PHE A 58 74.35 -14.58 9.38
N VAL A 59 75.21 -15.30 8.63
CA VAL A 59 75.19 -15.29 7.15
C VAL A 59 74.23 -16.34 6.55
N THR A 60 73.94 -17.43 7.27
CA THR A 60 73.05 -18.51 6.77
C THR A 60 71.56 -18.30 7.10
N THR A 61 71.21 -17.44 8.06
CA THR A 61 69.80 -17.13 8.42
C THR A 61 69.16 -16.08 7.50
N LEU A 62 69.95 -15.21 6.87
CA LEU A 62 69.45 -14.12 6.01
C LEU A 62 68.88 -14.59 4.66
N SER A 63 69.35 -15.73 4.12
CA SER A 63 68.80 -16.32 2.88
C SER A 63 67.41 -16.93 3.09
N ALA A 64 67.21 -17.66 4.20
CA ALA A 64 65.91 -18.21 4.58
C ALA A 64 64.87 -17.13 4.92
N LEU A 65 65.30 -16.03 5.56
CA LEU A 65 64.42 -14.89 5.85
C LEU A 65 63.97 -14.16 4.57
N ARG A 66 64.83 -14.01 3.55
CA ARG A 66 64.43 -13.41 2.26
C ARG A 66 63.38 -14.25 1.53
N LEU A 67 63.53 -15.57 1.51
CA LEU A 67 62.52 -16.46 0.90
C LEU A 67 61.17 -16.43 1.65
N ARG A 68 61.18 -16.40 2.99
CA ARG A 68 59.95 -16.25 3.79
C ARG A 68 59.31 -14.87 3.61
N ALA A 69 60.09 -13.80 3.55
CA ALA A 69 59.58 -12.46 3.30
C ALA A 69 58.94 -12.33 1.90
N ILE A 70 59.58 -12.91 0.87
CA ILE A 70 59.03 -12.93 -0.50
C ILE A 70 57.75 -13.78 -0.55
N LEU A 71 57.72 -14.95 0.10
CA LEU A 71 56.50 -15.77 0.18
C LEU A 71 55.36 -15.07 0.94
N VAL A 72 55.66 -14.34 2.03
CA VAL A 72 54.65 -13.52 2.72
C VAL A 72 54.17 -12.38 1.82
N ILE A 73 55.05 -11.64 1.16
CA ILE A 73 54.66 -10.56 0.24
C ILE A 73 53.83 -11.09 -0.93
N LEU A 74 54.19 -12.25 -1.51
CA LEU A 74 53.42 -12.89 -2.58
C LEU A 74 52.08 -13.43 -2.08
N ALA A 75 52.01 -14.04 -0.90
CA ALA A 75 50.76 -14.50 -0.29
C ALA A 75 49.84 -13.33 0.08
N SER A 76 50.38 -12.24 0.63
CA SER A 76 49.64 -10.99 0.87
C SER A 76 49.18 -10.34 -0.43
N SER A 77 49.97 -10.40 -1.50
CA SER A 77 49.57 -9.89 -2.82
C SER A 77 48.48 -10.75 -3.45
N LEU A 78 48.57 -12.08 -3.32
CA LEU A 78 47.52 -13.01 -3.78
C LEU A 78 46.23 -12.82 -2.97
N LEU A 79 46.34 -12.63 -1.65
CA LEU A 79 45.21 -12.27 -0.79
C LEU A 79 44.63 -10.91 -1.15
N LEU A 80 45.42 -9.90 -1.54
CA LEU A 80 44.88 -8.61 -2.02
C LEU A 80 44.24 -8.69 -3.43
N ILE A 81 44.58 -9.70 -4.23
CA ILE A 81 43.94 -9.97 -5.52
C ILE A 81 42.62 -10.74 -5.31
N ILE A 82 42.61 -11.73 -4.41
CA ILE A 82 41.42 -12.53 -4.05
C ILE A 82 40.45 -11.74 -3.15
N TRP A 83 40.98 -10.84 -2.31
CA TRP A 83 40.25 -9.95 -1.41
C TRP A 83 40.25 -8.52 -1.96
N ARG A 84 40.09 -8.37 -3.28
CA ARG A 84 39.42 -7.17 -3.80
C ARG A 84 37.98 -7.22 -3.29
N PRO A 85 37.53 -6.25 -2.49
CA PRO A 85 36.15 -6.26 -2.02
C PRO A 85 35.19 -6.11 -3.20
N LEU A 86 34.04 -6.80 -3.11
CA LEU A 86 32.86 -6.60 -3.95
C LEU A 86 32.18 -5.21 -3.72
N SER A 87 32.91 -4.22 -3.20
CA SER A 87 32.46 -2.84 -2.99
C SER A 87 32.56 -1.96 -4.25
N GLY A 88 32.85 -2.56 -5.42
CA GLY A 88 32.69 -1.93 -6.73
C GLY A 88 31.25 -1.99 -7.28
N LEU A 89 30.31 -2.63 -6.56
CA LEU A 89 28.88 -2.71 -6.89
C LEU A 89 28.02 -1.94 -5.87
N GLN A 90 28.40 -0.70 -5.59
CA GLN A 90 27.50 0.31 -5.01
C GLN A 90 27.51 1.54 -5.92
N ASN A 91 26.31 2.08 -6.19
CA ASN A 91 26.02 3.14 -7.17
C ASN A 91 26.11 2.75 -8.66
N SER A 92 25.78 1.50 -9.01
CA SER A 92 24.85 1.36 -10.13
C SER A 92 23.49 1.86 -9.63
N SER A 93 23.18 3.13 -9.91
CA SER A 93 21.79 3.56 -9.90
C SER A 93 21.05 2.63 -10.85
N LEU A 94 20.20 1.76 -10.29
CA LEU A 94 19.23 1.00 -11.05
C LEU A 94 18.23 2.02 -11.61
N HIS A 95 18.63 2.66 -12.70
CA HIS A 95 17.72 3.17 -13.70
C HIS A 95 17.00 1.95 -14.27
N PHE A 96 16.03 1.45 -13.51
CA PHE A 96 14.76 1.08 -14.10
C PHE A 96 14.36 2.29 -14.93
N SER A 97 14.68 2.22 -16.23
CA SER A 97 13.99 2.94 -17.26
C SER A 97 12.87 1.99 -17.66
N PRO A 98 11.74 1.97 -16.94
CA PRO A 98 10.71 1.00 -17.23
C PRO A 98 10.20 1.34 -18.62
N SER A 99 10.27 0.38 -19.54
CA SER A 99 9.69 0.51 -20.87
C SER A 99 8.17 0.33 -20.77
N VAL A 100 7.54 1.16 -19.94
CA VAL A 100 6.09 1.24 -19.83
C VAL A 100 5.60 1.83 -21.14
N THR A 101 5.22 0.96 -22.07
CA THR A 101 4.21 1.32 -23.06
C THR A 101 3.02 1.86 -22.27
N PRO A 102 2.66 3.15 -22.40
CA PRO A 102 1.68 3.76 -21.52
C PRO A 102 0.38 2.96 -21.60
N HIS A 103 0.02 2.31 -20.48
CA HIS A 103 -1.17 1.49 -20.40
C HIS A 103 -2.39 2.41 -20.58
N THR A 104 -2.99 2.37 -21.77
CA THR A 104 -4.20 3.14 -22.09
C THR A 104 -5.40 2.49 -21.42
N PHE A 105 -5.57 2.76 -20.13
CA PHE A 105 -6.73 2.31 -19.37
C PHE A 105 -8.02 2.93 -19.91
N VAL A 106 -9.10 2.15 -19.87
CA VAL A 106 -10.43 2.65 -20.25
C VAL A 106 -10.92 3.54 -19.11
N HIS A 107 -11.15 4.82 -19.41
CA HIS A 107 -11.87 5.71 -18.51
C HIS A 107 -13.34 5.32 -18.50
N TYR A 108 -13.89 5.19 -17.29
CA TYR A 108 -15.27 4.84 -17.02
C TYR A 108 -15.97 5.98 -16.29
N GLU A 109 -17.29 6.02 -16.42
CA GLU A 109 -18.18 6.97 -15.77
C GLU A 109 -19.39 6.18 -15.26
N TRP A 110 -19.99 6.61 -14.15
CA TRP A 110 -21.22 5.98 -13.65
C TRP A 110 -22.37 6.21 -14.62
N ARG A 111 -23.11 5.14 -14.93
CA ARG A 111 -24.25 5.17 -15.83
C ARG A 111 -25.48 4.63 -15.14
N THR A 112 -26.51 5.46 -15.08
CA THR A 112 -27.84 5.07 -14.62
C THR A 112 -28.46 4.10 -15.60
N VAL A 113 -28.80 2.89 -15.14
CA VAL A 113 -29.60 1.92 -15.91
C VAL A 113 -31.08 2.26 -15.73
N TYR A 114 -31.49 2.49 -14.49
CA TYR A 114 -32.73 3.17 -14.10
C TYR A 114 -32.55 3.78 -12.71
N GLU A 115 -33.58 4.44 -12.17
CA GLU A 115 -33.55 5.08 -10.84
C GLU A 115 -33.01 4.12 -9.75
N ASN A 116 -31.94 4.55 -9.08
CA ASN A 116 -31.17 3.80 -8.08
C ASN A 116 -30.61 2.44 -8.56
N LEU A 117 -30.25 2.30 -9.83
CA LEU A 117 -29.37 1.25 -10.34
C LEU A 117 -28.30 1.85 -11.26
N TYR A 118 -27.05 1.80 -10.82
CA TYR A 118 -25.90 2.39 -11.51
C TYR A 118 -24.84 1.34 -11.82
N VAL A 119 -24.30 1.38 -13.05
CA VAL A 119 -23.18 0.55 -13.50
C VAL A 119 -21.99 1.44 -13.83
N TYR A 120 -20.76 0.97 -13.56
CA TYR A 120 -19.56 1.79 -13.69
C TYR A 120 -18.56 1.28 -14.73
N SER A 121 -17.95 0.13 -14.47
CA SER A 121 -16.86 -0.42 -15.28
C SER A 121 -17.10 -1.89 -15.61
N VAL A 122 -16.44 -2.37 -16.66
CA VAL A 122 -16.50 -3.77 -17.07
C VAL A 122 -15.09 -4.34 -17.29
N TYR A 123 -14.84 -5.56 -16.83
CA TYR A 123 -13.59 -6.27 -17.09
C TYR A 123 -13.81 -7.75 -17.43
N PRO A 124 -13.06 -8.31 -18.38
CA PRO A 124 -12.98 -9.76 -18.57
C PRO A 124 -12.21 -10.37 -17.40
N VAL A 125 -12.86 -11.28 -16.70
CA VAL A 125 -12.28 -12.06 -15.61
C VAL A 125 -12.05 -13.47 -16.13
N PRO A 126 -10.79 -13.90 -16.33
CA PRO A 126 -10.49 -15.28 -16.69
C PRO A 126 -10.90 -16.19 -15.53
N GLN A 127 -11.56 -17.29 -15.87
CA GLN A 127 -11.91 -18.38 -14.97
C GLN A 127 -11.05 -19.58 -15.36
N TRP A 128 -10.57 -20.34 -14.38
CA TRP A 128 -9.69 -21.50 -14.62
C TRP A 128 -10.47 -22.69 -15.18
N ASP A 129 -11.66 -22.92 -14.62
CA ASP A 129 -12.42 -24.17 -14.78
C ASP A 129 -13.76 -23.96 -15.51
N THR A 130 -14.06 -22.72 -15.94
CA THR A 130 -15.36 -22.36 -16.55
C THR A 130 -15.22 -21.32 -17.65
N ILE A 131 -16.31 -21.13 -18.39
CA ILE A 131 -16.49 -20.07 -19.38
C ILE A 131 -16.03 -18.71 -18.79
N PRO A 132 -15.20 -17.92 -19.50
CA PRO A 132 -14.81 -16.57 -19.08
C PRO A 132 -16.03 -15.69 -18.75
N GLN A 133 -15.85 -14.68 -17.89
CA GLN A 133 -16.97 -13.85 -17.46
C GLN A 133 -16.62 -12.37 -17.54
N MET A 134 -17.57 -11.55 -17.97
CA MET A 134 -17.46 -10.11 -17.81
C MET A 134 -18.01 -9.75 -16.44
N HIS A 135 -17.21 -9.10 -15.62
CA HIS A 135 -17.63 -8.58 -14.33
C HIS A 135 -17.90 -7.07 -14.49
N VAL A 136 -19.08 -6.63 -14.10
CA VAL A 136 -19.49 -5.23 -14.11
C VAL A 136 -19.61 -4.73 -12.67
N VAL A 137 -18.98 -3.61 -12.36
CA VAL A 137 -19.07 -2.98 -11.03
C VAL A 137 -20.35 -2.14 -10.94
N ILE A 138 -21.12 -2.31 -9.86
CA ILE A 138 -22.42 -1.63 -9.70
C ILE A 138 -22.63 -1.04 -8.30
N LEU A 139 -23.54 -0.06 -8.23
CA LEU A 139 -24.17 0.44 -7.02
C LEU A 139 -25.68 0.44 -7.23
N ALA A 140 -26.47 -0.10 -6.31
CA ALA A 140 -27.93 -0.15 -6.43
C ALA A 140 -28.62 -0.07 -5.07
N ASP A 141 -29.87 0.41 -5.05
CA ASP A 141 -30.72 0.41 -3.87
C ASP A 141 -30.99 -1.01 -3.35
N ASP A 142 -30.98 -1.22 -2.03
CA ASP A 142 -31.02 -2.56 -1.44
C ASP A 142 -32.31 -3.32 -1.79
N THR A 143 -33.41 -2.57 -1.97
CA THR A 143 -34.69 -3.10 -2.45
C THR A 143 -34.61 -3.48 -3.94
N ASN A 144 -34.09 -2.57 -4.77
CA ASN A 144 -33.88 -2.80 -6.22
C ASN A 144 -32.91 -3.96 -6.48
N TYR A 145 -31.93 -4.14 -5.60
CA TYR A 145 -30.85 -5.12 -5.72
C TYR A 145 -31.36 -6.56 -5.77
N ILE A 146 -32.38 -6.87 -4.97
CA ILE A 146 -32.91 -8.22 -4.81
C ILE A 146 -33.89 -8.59 -5.94
N SER A 147 -34.56 -7.58 -6.50
CA SER A 147 -35.66 -7.70 -7.47
C SER A 147 -35.24 -7.51 -8.94
N ALA A 148 -34.09 -6.89 -9.21
CA ALA A 148 -33.62 -6.61 -10.56
C ALA A 148 -33.29 -7.89 -11.36
N ASN A 149 -33.95 -8.05 -12.51
CA ASN A 149 -33.58 -9.05 -13.49
C ASN A 149 -32.69 -8.39 -14.57
N CYS A 150 -31.42 -8.78 -14.60
CA CYS A 150 -30.43 -8.22 -15.51
C CYS A 150 -29.98 -9.25 -16.57
N SER A 151 -29.64 -8.76 -17.75
CA SER A 151 -29.07 -9.53 -18.85
C SER A 151 -27.98 -8.73 -19.56
N CYS A 152 -27.12 -9.45 -20.26
CA CYS A 152 -25.91 -8.95 -20.90
C CYS A 152 -26.01 -9.26 -22.39
N ARG A 153 -26.18 -8.23 -23.22
CA ARG A 153 -26.24 -8.33 -24.69
C ARG A 153 -24.88 -7.97 -25.28
N TYR A 154 -24.29 -8.92 -25.99
CA TYR A 154 -23.02 -8.76 -26.68
C TYR A 154 -23.25 -8.40 -28.15
N HIS A 155 -22.52 -7.40 -28.65
CA HIS A 155 -22.56 -6.99 -30.05
C HIS A 155 -21.20 -7.20 -30.73
N HIS A 156 -21.22 -7.86 -31.89
CA HIS A 156 -20.04 -8.07 -32.73
C HIS A 156 -19.53 -6.77 -33.38
N SER A 157 -18.24 -6.76 -33.71
CA SER A 157 -17.70 -5.74 -34.62
C SER A 157 -18.42 -5.75 -35.98
N ARG A 158 -18.67 -4.56 -36.55
CA ARG A 158 -19.48 -4.32 -37.76
C ARG A 158 -18.99 -5.00 -39.05
N THR A 159 -17.85 -5.68 -39.03
CA THR A 159 -17.30 -6.42 -40.17
C THR A 159 -17.94 -7.78 -40.40
N ALA A 160 -18.69 -8.32 -39.43
CA ALA A 160 -19.45 -9.56 -39.61
C ALA A 160 -20.76 -9.30 -40.40
N SER A 161 -20.92 -9.96 -41.56
CA SER A 161 -22.04 -9.75 -42.49
C SER A 161 -23.42 -10.19 -41.97
N ARG A 162 -23.47 -10.78 -40.78
CA ARG A 162 -24.65 -10.85 -39.91
C ARG A 162 -24.19 -10.49 -38.50
N ALA A 163 -24.59 -9.32 -38.00
CA ALA A 163 -24.37 -8.96 -36.61
C ALA A 163 -25.29 -9.82 -35.74
N ALA A 164 -24.79 -10.96 -35.28
CA ALA A 164 -25.46 -11.72 -34.24
C ALA A 164 -25.43 -10.91 -32.93
N GLU A 165 -26.57 -10.82 -32.25
CA GLU A 165 -26.64 -10.27 -30.90
C GLU A 165 -26.90 -11.43 -29.96
N ILE A 166 -25.98 -11.65 -29.01
CA ILE A 166 -26.10 -12.74 -28.05
C ILE A 166 -26.48 -12.13 -26.70
N THR A 167 -27.67 -12.43 -26.22
CA THR A 167 -28.14 -12.00 -24.90
C THR A 167 -28.10 -13.17 -23.92
N VAL A 168 -27.38 -13.00 -22.81
CA VAL A 168 -27.30 -13.99 -21.72
C VAL A 168 -27.86 -13.41 -20.42
N PRO A 169 -28.44 -14.23 -19.52
CA PRO A 169 -28.81 -13.77 -18.19
C PRO A 169 -27.55 -13.36 -17.40
N ALA A 170 -27.65 -12.25 -16.67
CA ALA A 170 -26.60 -11.78 -15.77
C ALA A 170 -26.86 -12.32 -14.36
N LYS A 171 -25.81 -12.67 -13.62
CA LYS A 171 -25.93 -12.99 -12.20
C LYS A 171 -25.50 -11.80 -11.34
N LEU A 172 -26.42 -11.34 -10.50
CA LEU A 172 -26.23 -10.23 -9.57
C LEU A 172 -25.72 -10.75 -8.21
N GLU A 173 -24.57 -10.27 -7.73
CA GLU A 173 -23.89 -10.74 -6.51
C GLU A 173 -23.34 -9.56 -5.66
N MET A 174 -23.79 -9.45 -4.40
CA MET A 174 -23.48 -8.31 -3.53
C MET A 174 -22.02 -8.36 -3.09
N LEU A 175 -21.36 -7.21 -2.98
CA LEU A 175 -20.00 -7.14 -2.43
C LEU A 175 -20.06 -7.21 -0.90
N PRO A 176 -19.20 -8.03 -0.26
CA PRO A 176 -19.27 -8.26 1.18
C PRO A 176 -18.74 -7.04 1.96
N ASN A 177 -19.65 -6.33 2.64
CA ASN A 177 -19.33 -5.20 3.51
C ASN A 177 -19.38 -5.66 4.99
N SER A 178 -18.23 -5.72 5.68
CA SER A 178 -18.15 -6.20 7.06
C SER A 178 -18.78 -5.26 8.10
N ASN A 179 -19.11 -4.03 7.70
CA ASN A 179 -19.56 -2.97 8.61
C ASN A 179 -21.07 -2.70 8.52
N VAL A 180 -21.79 -3.46 7.69
CA VAL A 180 -23.22 -3.27 7.42
C VAL A 180 -23.95 -4.59 7.67
N SER A 181 -24.85 -4.60 8.66
CA SER A 181 -25.85 -5.68 8.75
C SER A 181 -27.00 -5.39 7.79
N PRO A 182 -27.51 -6.39 7.04
CA PRO A 182 -28.69 -6.21 6.18
C PRO A 182 -29.86 -5.61 6.96
N GLY A 183 -30.51 -4.59 6.39
CA GLY A 183 -31.63 -3.88 7.01
C GLY A 183 -31.26 -2.75 7.99
N GLN A 184 -29.99 -2.32 8.07
CA GLN A 184 -29.59 -1.12 8.85
C GLN A 184 -29.96 0.23 8.22
N GLY A 185 -30.80 0.25 7.17
CA GLY A 185 -31.33 1.49 6.59
C GLY A 185 -30.39 2.21 5.64
N TYR A 186 -29.39 1.51 5.08
CA TYR A 186 -28.57 2.05 3.99
C TYR A 186 -29.27 1.81 2.65
N ASN A 187 -29.74 2.89 2.04
CA ASN A 187 -30.54 2.83 0.81
C ASN A 187 -29.74 2.41 -0.44
N ILE A 188 -28.44 2.12 -0.35
CA ILE A 188 -27.61 1.69 -1.49
C ILE A 188 -26.55 0.68 -1.02
N VAL A 189 -26.36 -0.37 -1.82
CA VAL A 189 -25.37 -1.43 -1.64
C VAL A 189 -24.41 -1.52 -2.83
N ALA A 190 -23.18 -1.98 -2.58
CA ALA A 190 -22.22 -2.33 -3.62
C ALA A 190 -22.42 -3.74 -4.15
N GLY A 191 -22.22 -3.94 -5.46
CA GLY A 191 -22.41 -5.24 -6.08
C GLY A 191 -21.59 -5.44 -7.35
N ARG A 192 -21.77 -6.63 -7.94
CA ARG A 192 -21.32 -6.94 -9.28
C ARG A 192 -22.40 -7.65 -10.10
N LEU A 193 -22.41 -7.40 -11.41
CA LEU A 193 -23.04 -8.30 -12.38
C LEU A 193 -21.96 -9.20 -12.99
N ARG A 194 -22.25 -10.50 -13.06
CA ARG A 194 -21.45 -11.49 -13.78
C ARG A 194 -22.21 -11.87 -15.05
N CYS A 195 -21.67 -11.46 -16.19
CA CYS A 195 -22.13 -11.90 -17.50
C CYS A 195 -21.29 -13.10 -17.95
N PRO A 196 -21.85 -14.28 -18.18
CA PRO A 196 -21.17 -15.34 -18.91
C PRO A 196 -20.71 -14.82 -20.29
N TYR A 197 -19.49 -15.13 -20.70
CA TYR A 197 -18.99 -14.77 -22.03
C TYR A 197 -19.39 -15.87 -23.02
N PRO A 198 -20.12 -15.59 -24.12
CA PRO A 198 -20.57 -16.68 -24.99
C PRO A 198 -19.38 -17.38 -25.65
N GLU A 199 -19.36 -18.72 -25.71
CA GLU A 199 -18.26 -19.46 -26.35
C GLU A 199 -18.15 -19.12 -27.84
N GLU A 200 -19.29 -18.95 -28.52
CA GLU A 200 -19.38 -18.48 -29.91
C GLU A 200 -18.86 -17.04 -30.13
N ALA A 201 -18.79 -16.24 -29.05
CA ALA A 201 -18.40 -14.83 -29.08
C ALA A 201 -16.89 -14.59 -28.90
N ALA A 202 -16.11 -15.65 -28.64
CA ALA A 202 -14.80 -15.59 -27.99
C ALA A 202 -13.80 -14.58 -28.58
N LEU A 203 -13.88 -14.26 -29.88
CA LEU A 203 -12.83 -13.56 -30.63
C LEU A 203 -13.21 -12.19 -31.21
N ASN A 204 -14.48 -11.76 -31.21
CA ASN A 204 -14.94 -10.62 -32.06
C ASN A 204 -16.02 -9.69 -31.47
N MET A 205 -16.26 -9.70 -30.15
CA MET A 205 -17.21 -8.77 -29.51
C MET A 205 -16.57 -7.41 -29.26
N ALA A 206 -17.26 -6.34 -29.66
CA ALA A 206 -16.77 -4.96 -29.54
C ALA A 206 -17.37 -4.22 -28.34
N SER A 207 -18.61 -4.56 -27.97
CA SER A 207 -19.36 -3.88 -26.91
C SER A 207 -20.31 -4.82 -26.17
N LEU A 208 -20.52 -4.49 -24.91
CA LEU A 208 -21.43 -5.15 -23.98
C LEU A 208 -22.50 -4.16 -23.54
N GLN A 209 -23.76 -4.47 -23.81
CA GLN A 209 -24.91 -3.75 -23.30
C GLN A 209 -25.51 -4.47 -22.10
N ILE A 210 -25.60 -3.78 -20.97
CA ILE A 210 -26.29 -4.23 -19.77
C ILE A 210 -27.74 -3.79 -19.87
N LEU A 211 -28.66 -4.73 -19.65
CA LEU A 211 -30.11 -4.55 -19.74
C LEU A 211 -30.72 -5.01 -18.42
N CYS A 212 -31.32 -4.12 -17.64
CA CYS A 212 -31.96 -4.51 -16.38
C CYS A 212 -33.41 -4.06 -16.34
N ARG A 213 -34.26 -4.88 -15.71
CA ARG A 213 -35.68 -4.61 -15.50
C ARG A 213 -36.12 -5.01 -14.10
N GLU A 214 -37.00 -4.21 -13.54
CA GLU A 214 -37.63 -4.43 -12.25
C GLU A 214 -39.06 -3.88 -12.25
N GLY A 215 -40.04 -4.78 -12.31
CA GLY A 215 -41.45 -4.41 -12.48
C GLY A 215 -41.68 -3.60 -13.76
N ASN A 216 -42.01 -2.31 -13.58
CA ASN A 216 -42.22 -1.33 -14.65
C ASN A 216 -40.97 -0.47 -14.95
N ARG A 217 -39.93 -0.52 -14.12
CA ARG A 217 -38.65 0.16 -14.36
C ARG A 217 -37.79 -0.71 -15.27
N SER A 218 -37.13 -0.11 -16.25
CA SER A 218 -36.12 -0.78 -17.06
C SER A 218 -35.23 0.24 -17.75
N GLY A 219 -34.01 -0.16 -18.08
CA GLY A 219 -33.15 0.60 -18.98
C GLY A 219 -31.84 -0.13 -19.26
N GLU A 220 -30.88 0.61 -19.82
CA GLU A 220 -29.70 0.01 -20.44
C GLU A 220 -28.44 0.88 -20.37
N ALA A 221 -27.27 0.23 -20.42
CA ALA A 221 -25.97 0.89 -20.44
C ALA A 221 -24.93 0.10 -21.25
N SER A 222 -24.29 0.76 -22.23
CA SER A 222 -23.44 0.09 -23.23
C SER A 222 -21.94 0.41 -23.09
N PHE A 223 -21.14 -0.58 -22.72
CA PHE A 223 -19.70 -0.48 -22.56
C PHE A 223 -18.93 -0.99 -23.78
N ARG A 224 -17.73 -0.45 -24.00
CA ARG A 224 -16.74 -1.13 -24.85
C ARG A 224 -16.11 -2.27 -24.04
N ILE A 225 -15.89 -3.40 -24.68
CA ILE A 225 -15.21 -4.52 -24.05
C ILE A 225 -13.70 -4.23 -24.08
N PRO A 226 -13.01 -4.13 -22.93
CA PRO A 226 -11.55 -4.01 -22.95
C PRO A 226 -10.94 -5.33 -23.40
N VAL A 227 -9.84 -5.26 -24.14
CA VAL A 227 -9.12 -6.44 -24.63
C VAL A 227 -8.56 -7.20 -23.42
N ALA A 228 -8.95 -8.45 -23.25
CA ALA A 228 -8.40 -9.32 -22.22
C ALA A 228 -6.90 -9.54 -22.47
N SER A 229 -6.06 -9.39 -21.43
CA SER A 229 -4.68 -9.84 -21.53
C SER A 229 -4.66 -11.36 -21.68
N THR A 230 -4.05 -11.84 -22.75
CA THR A 230 -3.82 -13.28 -22.99
C THR A 230 -2.52 -13.77 -22.36
N ARG A 231 -1.69 -12.86 -21.82
CA ARG A 231 -0.45 -13.18 -21.13
C ARG A 231 -0.65 -13.06 -19.62
N PRO A 232 -0.12 -14.00 -18.81
CA PRO A 232 -0.04 -13.79 -17.38
C PRO A 232 0.84 -12.56 -17.09
N PRO A 233 0.60 -11.86 -15.96
CA PRO A 233 1.52 -10.83 -15.46
C PRO A 233 2.94 -11.37 -15.27
N GLU A 234 3.94 -10.51 -15.44
CA GLU A 234 5.33 -10.84 -15.14
C GLU A 234 5.47 -11.18 -13.64
N PRO A 235 6.10 -12.32 -13.27
CA PRO A 235 6.18 -12.75 -11.88
C PRO A 235 6.80 -11.71 -10.94
N LEU A 236 6.30 -11.63 -9.69
CA LEU A 236 6.77 -10.70 -8.66
C LEU A 236 6.70 -9.22 -9.07
N THR A 237 5.75 -8.86 -9.92
CA THR A 237 5.32 -7.46 -10.12
C THR A 237 4.27 -7.07 -9.08
N PHE A 238 4.40 -5.88 -8.50
CA PHE A 238 3.55 -5.39 -7.41
C PHE A 238 2.91 -4.05 -7.77
N ALA A 239 1.60 -3.97 -7.63
CA ALA A 239 0.87 -2.71 -7.71
C ALA A 239 0.01 -2.46 -6.47
N HIS A 240 -0.14 -1.19 -6.10
CA HIS A 240 -0.96 -0.77 -4.96
C HIS A 240 -2.39 -0.45 -5.40
N CYS A 241 -3.36 -0.96 -4.64
CA CYS A 241 -4.77 -0.68 -4.77
C CYS A 241 -5.24 0.17 -3.59
N GLY A 242 -5.76 1.37 -3.86
CA GLY A 242 -6.12 2.34 -2.83
C GLY A 242 -7.31 3.20 -3.20
N ILE A 243 -7.89 3.86 -2.19
CA ILE A 243 -8.96 4.83 -2.37
C ILE A 243 -8.69 6.05 -1.52
N ILE A 244 -8.94 7.22 -2.11
CA ILE A 244 -8.80 8.51 -1.45
C ILE A 244 -10.17 9.19 -1.43
N TYR A 245 -10.64 9.49 -0.22
CA TYR A 245 -11.91 10.17 0.01
C TYR A 245 -11.70 11.49 0.73
N ARG A 246 -12.23 12.57 0.13
CA ARG A 246 -12.14 13.95 0.61
C ARG A 246 -10.69 14.45 0.70
N ASP A 247 -10.55 15.72 1.08
CA ASP A 247 -9.26 16.39 1.14
C ASP A 247 -8.39 15.82 2.25
N TYR A 248 -7.31 15.15 1.84
CA TYR A 248 -6.26 14.70 2.76
C TYR A 248 -5.29 15.86 2.96
N HIS A 249 -5.32 16.47 4.14
CA HIS A 249 -4.68 17.78 4.37
C HIS A 249 -3.14 17.75 4.40
N GLU A 250 -2.51 16.58 4.48
CA GLU A 250 -1.05 16.41 4.49
C GLU A 250 -0.52 15.85 3.16
N PRO A 251 -0.23 16.68 2.14
CA PRO A 251 0.34 16.24 0.86
C PRO A 251 1.69 15.51 1.00
N GLY A 252 2.50 15.85 2.01
CA GLY A 252 3.81 15.22 2.25
C GLY A 252 3.67 13.76 2.68
N ALA A 253 2.60 13.41 3.38
CA ALA A 253 2.26 12.03 3.71
C ALA A 253 1.94 11.17 2.48
N ILE A 254 1.29 11.75 1.46
CA ILE A 254 0.97 11.05 0.20
C ILE A 254 2.27 10.80 -0.59
N ILE A 255 3.18 11.79 -0.59
CA ILE A 255 4.52 11.64 -1.18
C ILE A 255 5.32 10.56 -0.43
N GLU A 256 5.30 10.57 0.91
CA GLU A 256 5.97 9.57 1.75
C GLU A 256 5.40 8.16 1.52
N PHE A 257 4.08 8.00 1.46
CA PHE A 257 3.41 6.73 1.19
C PHE A 257 3.86 6.14 -0.15
N ILE A 258 3.77 6.93 -1.23
CA ILE A 258 4.16 6.48 -2.57
C ILE A 258 5.63 6.09 -2.59
N GLU A 259 6.55 6.94 -2.11
CA GLU A 259 7.97 6.63 -2.15
C GLU A 259 8.38 5.48 -1.22
N TYR A 260 7.69 5.29 -0.09
CA TYR A 260 7.90 4.14 0.80
C TYR A 260 7.48 2.84 0.12
N TYR A 261 6.28 2.76 -0.45
CA TYR A 261 5.80 1.57 -1.15
C TYR A 261 6.62 1.27 -2.42
N ARG A 262 7.14 2.30 -3.12
CA ARG A 262 8.09 2.13 -4.23
C ARG A 262 9.42 1.52 -3.77
N LEU A 263 9.93 1.89 -2.59
CA LEU A 263 11.11 1.26 -2.00
C LEU A 263 10.85 -0.19 -1.54
N MET A 264 9.60 -0.52 -1.17
CA MET A 264 9.17 -1.90 -0.92
C MET A 264 8.94 -2.75 -2.19
N GLY A 265 8.99 -2.15 -3.38
CA GLY A 265 8.89 -2.85 -4.67
C GLY A 265 7.60 -2.61 -5.48
N VAL A 266 6.72 -1.69 -5.07
CA VAL A 266 5.57 -1.28 -5.90
C VAL A 266 6.05 -0.49 -7.12
N SER A 267 5.64 -0.90 -8.32
CA SER A 267 5.90 -0.13 -9.54
C SER A 267 4.84 0.94 -9.76
N ASP A 268 3.56 0.59 -9.56
CA ASP A 268 2.41 1.40 -9.97
C ASP A 268 1.29 1.43 -8.92
N PHE A 269 0.55 2.53 -8.88
CA PHE A 269 -0.52 2.79 -7.92
C PHE A 269 -1.84 3.00 -8.68
N PHE A 270 -2.91 2.36 -8.24
CA PHE A 270 -4.24 2.44 -8.86
C PHE A 270 -5.22 2.97 -7.84
N TRP A 271 -5.53 4.26 -7.92
CA TRP A 271 -6.30 4.96 -6.91
C TRP A 271 -7.61 5.52 -7.46
N ASN A 272 -8.70 5.13 -6.81
CA ASN A 272 -10.01 5.76 -6.97
C ASN A 272 -10.06 6.98 -6.03
N THR A 273 -10.46 8.15 -6.54
CA THR A 273 -10.36 9.42 -5.80
C THR A 273 -11.64 10.23 -5.86
N TRP A 274 -12.12 10.73 -4.73
CA TRP A 274 -13.31 11.59 -4.65
C TRP A 274 -13.04 12.82 -3.78
N GLY A 275 -13.39 14.00 -4.28
CA GLY A 275 -13.22 15.26 -3.56
C GLY A 275 -11.77 15.52 -3.14
N THR A 276 -10.84 15.48 -4.09
CA THR A 276 -9.41 15.76 -3.84
C THR A 276 -9.00 17.06 -4.51
N ASP A 277 -8.66 18.09 -3.72
CA ASP A 277 -8.35 19.43 -4.23
C ASP A 277 -6.93 19.94 -3.87
N GLY A 278 -6.69 21.22 -4.17
CA GLY A 278 -5.62 21.98 -3.54
C GLY A 278 -4.22 21.39 -3.68
N LYS A 279 -3.50 21.24 -2.55
CA LYS A 279 -2.15 20.67 -2.54
C LYS A 279 -2.13 19.17 -2.81
N GLN A 280 -3.15 18.44 -2.34
CA GLN A 280 -3.27 17.01 -2.56
C GLN A 280 -3.38 16.71 -4.06
N ARG A 281 -4.27 17.40 -4.77
CA ARG A 281 -4.46 17.22 -6.21
C ARG A 281 -3.18 17.46 -7.01
N LYS A 282 -2.34 18.41 -6.60
CA LYS A 282 -1.00 18.63 -7.21
C LYS A 282 -0.07 17.43 -7.04
N VAL A 283 -0.03 16.80 -5.86
CA VAL A 283 0.75 15.56 -5.63
C VAL A 283 0.24 14.43 -6.52
N LEU A 284 -1.07 14.21 -6.55
CA LEU A 284 -1.68 13.16 -7.36
C LEU A 284 -1.42 13.38 -8.86
N GLN A 285 -1.53 14.63 -9.34
CA GLN A 285 -1.21 14.99 -10.73
C GLN A 285 0.26 14.79 -11.09
N TYR A 286 1.18 15.13 -10.18
CA TYR A 286 2.61 14.89 -10.39
C TYR A 286 2.89 13.40 -10.63
N TYR A 287 2.42 12.51 -9.73
CA TYR A 287 2.67 11.08 -9.89
C TYR A 287 1.96 10.45 -11.09
N GLN A 288 0.82 11.02 -11.50
CA GLN A 288 0.15 10.65 -12.75
C GLN A 288 0.95 11.06 -13.98
N GLN A 289 1.54 12.26 -13.97
CA GLN A 289 2.40 12.76 -15.06
C GLN A 289 3.71 11.98 -15.18
N THR A 290 4.30 11.54 -14.06
CA THR A 290 5.48 10.66 -14.06
C THR A 290 5.15 9.20 -14.39
N GLY A 291 3.88 8.85 -14.54
CA GLY A 291 3.42 7.50 -14.91
C GLY A 291 3.47 6.46 -13.79
N PHE A 292 3.56 6.85 -12.52
CA PHE A 292 3.51 5.91 -11.38
C PHE A 292 2.11 5.76 -10.77
N LEU A 293 1.18 6.67 -11.08
CA LEU A 293 -0.14 6.72 -10.46
C LEU A 293 -1.27 6.80 -11.51
N HIS A 294 -2.10 5.77 -11.53
CA HIS A 294 -3.31 5.70 -12.33
C HIS A 294 -4.50 6.18 -11.50
N LEU A 295 -4.83 7.46 -11.65
CA LEU A 295 -6.00 8.05 -11.02
C LEU A 295 -7.29 7.68 -11.75
N THR A 296 -8.33 7.47 -10.98
CA THR A 296 -9.71 7.37 -11.44
C THR A 296 -10.56 8.33 -10.60
N GLU A 297 -11.36 9.17 -11.26
CA GLU A 297 -12.24 10.10 -10.57
C GLU A 297 -13.53 9.38 -10.16
N TRP A 298 -13.60 9.05 -8.87
CA TRP A 298 -14.63 8.20 -8.26
C TRP A 298 -15.83 9.05 -7.82
N ILE A 299 -16.42 9.79 -8.76
CA ILE A 299 -17.58 10.66 -8.51
C ILE A 299 -18.81 9.77 -8.35
N LEU A 300 -19.18 9.47 -7.11
CA LEU A 300 -20.33 8.62 -6.79
C LEU A 300 -21.65 9.29 -7.25
N PRO A 301 -22.58 8.56 -7.90
CA PRO A 301 -23.73 9.16 -8.57
C PRO A 301 -24.85 9.64 -7.62
N PHE A 302 -24.71 9.33 -6.33
CA PHE A 302 -25.55 9.80 -5.23
C PHE A 302 -24.61 10.02 -4.04
N ILE A 303 -24.79 11.11 -3.30
CA ILE A 303 -24.11 11.39 -2.03
C ILE A 303 -25.22 11.91 -1.12
N ASP A 304 -25.49 11.22 -0.01
CA ASP A 304 -26.42 11.68 1.02
C ASP A 304 -25.86 12.94 1.73
N GLU A 305 -26.71 13.76 2.35
CA GLU A 305 -26.25 14.98 3.04
C GLU A 305 -25.22 14.67 4.16
N ASP A 306 -25.35 13.50 4.79
CA ASP A 306 -24.38 12.97 5.76
C ASP A 306 -23.14 12.31 5.14
N GLY A 307 -23.19 11.93 3.86
CA GLY A 307 -22.10 11.32 3.08
C GLY A 307 -21.60 9.94 3.54
N LYS A 308 -22.19 9.32 4.58
CA LYS A 308 -21.60 8.18 5.30
C LYS A 308 -21.99 6.81 4.75
N SER A 309 -23.22 6.66 4.27
CA SER A 309 -23.72 5.39 3.74
C SER A 309 -22.98 5.03 2.46
N VAL A 310 -23.04 5.96 1.51
CA VAL A 310 -22.40 5.93 0.20
C VAL A 310 -20.88 5.74 0.30
N TYR A 311 -20.24 6.30 1.32
CA TYR A 311 -18.79 6.15 1.53
C TYR A 311 -18.38 4.67 1.64
N MET A 312 -19.09 3.88 2.45
CA MET A 312 -18.68 2.50 2.75
C MET A 312 -18.89 1.58 1.54
N ASP A 313 -20.06 1.63 0.92
CA ASP A 313 -20.36 0.81 -0.26
C ASP A 313 -19.63 1.33 -1.52
N GLY A 314 -19.47 2.65 -1.65
CA GLY A 314 -18.58 3.25 -2.63
C GLY A 314 -17.13 2.79 -2.47
N GLN A 315 -16.65 2.58 -1.23
CA GLN A 315 -15.31 2.02 -0.95
C GLN A 315 -15.23 0.57 -1.44
N MET A 316 -16.22 -0.26 -1.11
CA MET A 316 -16.25 -1.66 -1.55
C MET A 316 -16.28 -1.79 -3.08
N ALA A 317 -17.11 -0.99 -3.76
CA ALA A 317 -17.16 -0.93 -5.22
C ALA A 317 -15.83 -0.46 -5.82
N GLY A 318 -15.18 0.54 -5.20
CA GLY A 318 -13.88 1.06 -5.63
C GLY A 318 -12.74 0.06 -5.46
N ILE A 319 -12.70 -0.69 -4.35
CA ILE A 319 -11.67 -1.71 -4.14
C ILE A 319 -11.84 -2.80 -5.19
N TYR A 320 -13.10 -3.17 -5.48
CA TYR A 320 -13.41 -4.19 -6.48
C TYR A 320 -13.02 -3.77 -7.91
N ASP A 321 -13.39 -2.57 -8.35
CA ASP A 321 -12.96 -2.00 -9.64
C ASP A 321 -11.43 -1.97 -9.77
N CYS A 322 -10.74 -1.49 -8.73
CA CYS A 322 -9.30 -1.42 -8.70
C CYS A 322 -8.63 -2.81 -8.79
N MET A 323 -9.11 -3.79 -8.02
CA MET A 323 -8.60 -5.17 -8.08
C MET A 323 -8.82 -5.81 -9.46
N LEU A 324 -9.92 -5.49 -10.15
CA LEU A 324 -10.18 -5.93 -11.52
C LEU A 324 -9.23 -5.26 -12.54
N LYS A 325 -8.88 -3.98 -12.38
CA LYS A 325 -7.85 -3.29 -13.19
C LYS A 325 -6.46 -3.93 -13.03
N LEU A 326 -6.11 -4.34 -11.81
CA LEU A 326 -4.79 -4.89 -11.50
C LEU A 326 -4.58 -6.34 -12.00
N ALA A 327 -5.63 -7.17 -11.92
CA ALA A 327 -5.56 -8.61 -12.22
C ALA A 327 -4.90 -9.03 -13.56
N PRO A 328 -5.09 -8.32 -14.69
CA PRO A 328 -4.43 -8.67 -15.96
C PRO A 328 -3.01 -8.12 -16.14
N HIS A 329 -2.50 -7.29 -15.22
CA HIS A 329 -1.24 -6.54 -15.41
C HIS A 329 -0.17 -6.83 -14.35
N TYR A 330 -0.56 -7.13 -13.10
CA TYR A 330 0.37 -7.33 -11.99
C TYR A 330 0.20 -8.69 -11.35
N ASP A 331 1.31 -9.32 -10.99
CA ASP A 331 1.32 -10.63 -10.33
C ASP A 331 0.71 -10.53 -8.94
N TYR A 332 0.99 -9.45 -8.22
CA TYR A 332 0.44 -9.13 -6.91
C TYR A 332 -0.23 -7.75 -6.86
N ALA A 333 -1.39 -7.70 -6.22
CA ALA A 333 -2.01 -6.49 -5.73
C ALA A 333 -1.79 -6.37 -4.22
N ILE A 334 -1.46 -5.17 -3.76
CA ILE A 334 -1.40 -4.80 -2.34
C ILE A 334 -2.59 -3.89 -2.08
N GLN A 335 -3.40 -4.20 -1.07
CA GLN A 335 -4.48 -3.31 -0.63
C GLN A 335 -4.13 -2.75 0.74
N SER A 336 -4.27 -1.44 0.91
CA SER A 336 -4.13 -0.72 2.19
C SER A 336 -4.67 0.71 2.07
N ASP A 337 -4.98 1.32 3.21
CA ASP A 337 -5.39 2.72 3.31
C ASP A 337 -4.14 3.64 3.41
N LEU A 338 -4.26 4.93 3.08
CA LEU A 338 -3.11 5.86 3.03
C LEU A 338 -2.42 6.11 4.39
N ASP A 339 -3.13 5.84 5.47
CA ASP A 339 -2.64 5.91 6.85
C ASP A 339 -2.03 4.57 7.32
N GLU A 340 -1.83 3.59 6.45
CA GLU A 340 -1.34 2.26 6.81
C GLU A 340 -0.02 1.88 6.13
N TYR A 341 0.99 1.52 6.93
CA TYR A 341 2.33 1.19 6.44
C TYR A 341 2.70 -0.25 6.77
N PHE A 342 2.92 -1.09 5.76
CA PHE A 342 3.53 -2.40 5.94
C PHE A 342 4.98 -2.23 6.40
N ILE A 343 5.31 -2.76 7.57
CA ILE A 343 6.66 -2.77 8.15
C ILE A 343 7.13 -4.21 8.28
N THR A 344 8.40 -4.50 7.97
CA THR A 344 8.93 -5.86 8.04
C THR A 344 10.38 -5.90 8.54
N SER A 345 10.74 -6.97 9.25
CA SER A 345 12.12 -7.33 9.60
C SER A 345 12.77 -8.24 8.57
N LEU A 346 11.98 -8.82 7.65
CA LEU A 346 12.43 -9.68 6.56
C LEU A 346 13.43 -8.95 5.65
N GLN A 347 14.38 -9.71 5.06
CA GLN A 347 15.46 -9.16 4.25
C GLN A 347 15.45 -9.75 2.83
N PRO A 348 15.44 -8.92 1.76
CA PRO A 348 15.30 -7.46 1.77
C PRO A 348 13.91 -7.01 2.27
N PRO A 349 13.74 -5.80 2.82
CA PRO A 349 12.48 -5.32 3.43
C PRO A 349 11.44 -4.91 2.38
N THR A 350 10.96 -5.87 1.60
CA THR A 350 10.16 -5.68 0.37
C THR A 350 8.94 -6.59 0.36
N PHE A 351 7.93 -6.25 -0.46
CA PHE A 351 6.76 -7.09 -0.65
C PHE A 351 7.10 -8.49 -1.17
N ALA A 352 8.13 -8.60 -2.03
CA ALA A 352 8.65 -9.87 -2.51
C ALA A 352 9.10 -10.80 -1.36
N SER A 353 9.70 -10.27 -0.30
CA SER A 353 10.08 -11.08 0.87
C SER A 353 8.88 -11.46 1.74
N ILE A 354 7.87 -10.59 1.86
CA ILE A 354 6.64 -10.88 2.62
C ILE A 354 5.85 -12.01 1.94
N VAL A 355 5.84 -12.07 0.60
CA VAL A 355 5.24 -13.19 -0.16
C VAL A 355 6.22 -14.33 -0.45
N HIS A 356 7.31 -14.42 0.33
CA HIS A 356 8.31 -15.50 0.28
C HIS A 356 8.84 -15.79 -1.15
N GLN A 357 9.17 -14.73 -1.90
CA GLN A 357 9.65 -14.78 -3.28
C GLN A 357 8.72 -15.53 -4.25
N GLY A 358 7.42 -15.58 -3.92
CA GLY A 358 6.37 -16.15 -4.77
C GLY A 358 5.82 -17.50 -4.32
N SER A 359 6.30 -18.08 -3.19
CA SER A 359 5.65 -19.27 -2.61
C SER A 359 4.30 -18.94 -1.97
N SER A 360 4.13 -17.73 -1.43
CA SER A 360 2.84 -17.26 -0.96
C SER A 360 1.97 -16.75 -2.11
N ASP A 361 0.73 -17.20 -2.20
CA ASP A 361 -0.26 -16.63 -3.12
C ASP A 361 -1.09 -15.53 -2.45
N TYR A 362 -1.12 -15.52 -1.11
CA TYR A 362 -1.84 -14.59 -0.26
C TYR A 362 -1.11 -14.43 1.08
N SER A 363 -0.84 -13.19 1.48
CA SER A 363 -0.31 -12.88 2.81
C SER A 363 -1.16 -11.76 3.44
N MET A 364 -1.93 -12.13 4.46
CA MET A 364 -2.71 -11.22 5.28
C MET A 364 -1.88 -10.75 6.46
N VAL A 365 -1.72 -9.44 6.61
CA VAL A 365 -0.87 -8.83 7.62
C VAL A 365 -1.73 -8.18 8.70
N ARG A 366 -1.40 -8.49 9.96
CA ARG A 366 -2.04 -7.93 11.14
C ARG A 366 -1.57 -6.50 11.39
N MET A 367 -2.44 -5.68 11.98
CA MET A 367 -2.11 -4.30 12.30
C MET A 367 -1.90 -4.05 13.79
N ALA A 368 -1.20 -2.97 14.08
CA ALA A 368 -1.12 -2.33 15.39
C ALA A 368 -1.28 -0.81 15.24
N TRP A 369 -1.95 -0.20 16.22
CA TRP A 369 -2.13 1.26 16.29
C TRP A 369 -0.81 1.95 16.62
N THR A 370 -0.57 3.14 16.07
CA THR A 370 0.56 3.99 16.46
C THR A 370 0.16 5.00 17.57
N GLU A 371 1.15 5.76 18.06
CA GLU A 371 1.07 6.69 19.21
C GLU A 371 -0.29 7.39 19.44
N HIS A 372 -0.79 7.24 20.67
CA HIS A 372 -2.05 7.85 21.12
C HIS A 372 -1.96 9.39 21.07
N ASN A 373 -3.02 10.07 20.62
CA ASN A 373 -3.09 11.53 20.38
C ASN A 373 -2.17 12.12 19.29
N ALA A 374 -1.35 11.34 18.58
CA ALA A 374 -0.46 11.89 17.58
C ALA A 374 -1.23 12.55 16.41
N THR A 375 -0.95 13.84 16.17
CA THR A 375 -1.27 14.50 14.90
C THR A 375 -0.07 14.32 13.98
N TYR A 376 -0.31 14.11 12.69
CA TYR A 376 0.74 13.75 11.74
C TYR A 376 1.00 14.83 10.66
N PRO A 377 1.12 16.13 11.01
CA PRO A 377 1.33 17.17 10.01
C PRO A 377 2.62 16.92 9.22
N ASP A 378 2.65 17.49 8.01
CA ASP A 378 3.87 17.66 7.25
C ASP A 378 4.81 18.57 8.04
N VAL A 379 5.95 18.03 8.49
CA VAL A 379 6.96 18.75 9.27
C VAL A 379 8.27 18.74 8.51
N PHE A 380 8.93 19.88 8.49
CA PHE A 380 10.25 20.08 7.90
C PHE A 380 11.21 20.58 8.98
N ASP A 381 12.48 20.20 8.90
CA ASP A 381 13.51 20.75 9.79
C ASP A 381 13.96 22.15 9.36
N ALA A 382 14.87 22.75 10.13
CA ALA A 382 15.41 24.09 9.84
C ALA A 382 16.18 24.19 8.50
N SER A 383 16.51 23.08 7.85
CA SER A 383 17.11 23.04 6.50
C SER A 383 16.07 22.88 5.38
N GLY A 384 14.78 22.81 5.71
CA GLY A 384 13.69 22.55 4.77
C GLY A 384 13.55 21.07 4.40
N MET A 385 14.23 20.16 5.09
CA MET A 385 14.17 18.72 4.81
C MET A 385 13.00 18.07 5.57
N PRO A 386 12.17 17.22 4.92
CA PRO A 386 11.02 16.59 5.55
C PRO A 386 11.44 15.71 6.73
N ILE A 387 10.59 15.67 7.76
CA ILE A 387 10.68 14.78 8.91
C ILE A 387 9.59 13.71 8.75
N LEU A 388 10.01 12.57 8.20
CA LEU A 388 9.14 11.46 7.80
C LEU A 388 8.26 10.95 8.96
N ARG A 389 6.99 10.63 8.67
CA ARG A 389 6.07 9.98 9.62
C ARG A 389 6.63 8.64 10.07
N THR A 390 7.04 7.80 9.12
CA THR A 390 7.70 6.49 9.32
C THR A 390 8.99 6.54 10.15
N SER A 391 9.63 7.71 10.28
CA SER A 391 10.84 7.91 11.08
C SER A 391 10.58 8.52 12.46
N ARG A 392 9.46 9.24 12.63
CA ARG A 392 9.03 9.79 13.92
C ARG A 392 8.35 8.72 14.76
N ILE A 393 7.40 8.03 14.13
CA ILE A 393 6.50 7.08 14.78
C ILE A 393 7.25 5.77 14.98
N THR A 394 7.83 5.62 16.18
CA THR A 394 8.62 4.44 16.57
C THR A 394 8.09 3.75 17.82
N GLN A 395 6.92 4.18 18.30
CA GLN A 395 6.08 3.46 19.25
C GLN A 395 4.77 3.04 18.56
N ARG A 396 4.25 1.90 19.01
CA ARG A 396 2.92 1.38 18.67
C ARG A 396 2.28 0.76 19.90
N SER A 397 0.97 0.52 19.87
CA SER A 397 0.33 -0.36 20.86
C SER A 397 1.05 -1.72 20.90
N SER A 398 1.20 -2.25 22.11
CA SER A 398 1.66 -3.61 22.35
C SER A 398 0.65 -4.65 21.86
N THR A 399 -0.64 -4.32 21.83
CA THR A 399 -1.69 -5.14 21.22
C THR A 399 -1.59 -5.13 19.70
N VAL A 400 -1.50 -6.32 19.13
CA VAL A 400 -1.67 -6.57 17.70
C VAL A 400 -3.08 -7.11 17.48
N LEU A 401 -3.84 -6.53 16.54
CA LEU A 401 -5.20 -6.97 16.27
C LEU A 401 -5.23 -8.40 15.70
N THR A 402 -6.31 -9.12 15.96
CA THR A 402 -6.48 -10.49 15.48
C THR A 402 -6.67 -10.54 13.97
N SER A 403 -6.39 -11.70 13.37
CA SER A 403 -6.57 -11.93 11.94
C SER A 403 -8.00 -11.62 11.49
N GLY A 404 -8.16 -10.98 10.32
CA GLY A 404 -9.44 -10.48 9.79
C GLY A 404 -9.92 -9.16 10.39
N LEU A 405 -9.50 -8.76 11.59
CA LEU A 405 -9.88 -7.47 12.20
C LEU A 405 -8.90 -6.38 11.80
N ARG A 406 -9.35 -5.48 10.92
CA ARG A 406 -8.53 -4.38 10.36
C ARG A 406 -7.20 -4.87 9.74
N THR A 407 -7.08 -6.14 9.39
CA THR A 407 -5.96 -6.62 8.58
C THR A 407 -5.93 -5.90 7.23
N LYS A 408 -4.83 -6.00 6.51
CA LYS A 408 -4.78 -5.79 5.05
C LYS A 408 -3.92 -6.87 4.41
N TYR A 409 -3.76 -6.87 3.09
CA TYR A 409 -3.22 -8.03 2.38
C TYR A 409 -2.43 -7.71 1.13
N ILE A 410 -1.56 -8.67 0.80
CA ILE A 410 -0.84 -8.80 -0.46
C ILE A 410 -1.37 -10.08 -1.11
N VAL A 411 -1.81 -10.03 -2.37
CA VAL A 411 -2.46 -11.18 -3.01
C VAL A 411 -2.17 -11.28 -4.51
N ARG A 412 -2.08 -12.50 -5.03
CA ARG A 412 -2.20 -12.75 -6.46
C ARG A 412 -3.62 -12.42 -6.94
N SER A 413 -3.82 -11.19 -7.40
CA SER A 413 -5.09 -10.61 -7.84
C SER A 413 -5.86 -11.51 -8.83
N ARG A 414 -5.15 -12.21 -9.74
CA ARG A 414 -5.75 -13.19 -10.66
C ARG A 414 -6.50 -14.36 -9.99
N TYR A 415 -6.23 -14.66 -8.72
CA TYR A 415 -6.92 -15.71 -7.95
C TYR A 415 -8.08 -15.18 -7.09
N VAL A 416 -8.26 -13.85 -7.00
CA VAL A 416 -9.35 -13.24 -6.23
C VAL A 416 -10.66 -13.31 -7.03
N ASP A 417 -11.75 -13.74 -6.39
CA ASP A 417 -13.11 -13.61 -6.92
C ASP A 417 -13.79 -12.37 -6.34
N LEU A 418 -13.74 -12.21 -5.01
CA LEU A 418 -14.25 -11.05 -4.26
C LEU A 418 -13.17 -10.53 -3.30
N SER A 419 -12.77 -9.28 -3.49
CA SER A 419 -11.90 -8.53 -2.57
C SER A 419 -12.71 -7.89 -1.44
N GLY A 420 -12.16 -7.90 -0.22
CA GLY A 420 -12.66 -7.11 0.91
C GLY A 420 -11.75 -5.94 1.26
N ASN A 421 -12.17 -5.08 2.18
CA ASN A 421 -11.36 -3.98 2.70
C ASN A 421 -10.30 -4.41 3.74
N HIS A 422 -10.42 -5.63 4.29
CA HIS A 422 -9.48 -6.13 5.32
C HIS A 422 -8.87 -7.50 5.01
N ALA A 423 -9.56 -8.31 4.23
CA ALA A 423 -9.11 -9.62 3.77
C ALA A 423 -9.73 -9.89 2.40
N VAL A 424 -9.17 -10.85 1.66
CA VAL A 424 -9.87 -11.40 0.49
C VAL A 424 -11.09 -12.17 0.98
N SER A 425 -12.28 -11.73 0.55
CA SER A 425 -13.54 -12.34 0.99
C SER A 425 -13.84 -13.65 0.28
N LYS A 426 -13.35 -13.82 -0.96
CA LYS A 426 -13.48 -15.06 -1.71
C LYS A 426 -12.41 -15.20 -2.80
N PHE A 427 -11.77 -16.36 -2.86
CA PHE A 427 -10.92 -16.76 -3.98
C PHE A 427 -11.74 -17.45 -5.08
N LYS A 428 -11.21 -17.47 -6.31
CA LYS A 428 -11.78 -18.24 -7.41
C LYS A 428 -11.73 -19.73 -7.09
N ASP A 429 -12.71 -20.47 -7.61
CA ASP A 429 -12.66 -21.92 -7.59
C ASP A 429 -11.47 -22.40 -8.45
N ARG A 430 -10.66 -23.31 -7.91
CA ARG A 430 -9.44 -23.87 -8.52
C ARG A 430 -9.49 -25.40 -8.59
N ARG A 431 -10.65 -26.01 -8.34
CA ARG A 431 -10.79 -27.47 -8.17
C ARG A 431 -10.33 -28.29 -9.37
N ALA A 432 -10.39 -27.79 -10.61
CA ALA A 432 -9.84 -28.54 -11.76
C ALA A 432 -8.30 -28.45 -11.86
N THR A 433 -7.66 -27.54 -11.13
CA THR A 433 -6.19 -27.46 -11.01
C THR A 433 -5.63 -28.21 -9.79
N ASN A 434 -6.48 -28.61 -8.83
CA ASN A 434 -6.11 -29.14 -7.50
C ASN A 434 -5.20 -28.21 -6.64
N ASP A 435 -4.90 -27.00 -7.11
CA ASP A 435 -4.09 -26.03 -6.37
C ASP A 435 -4.96 -25.22 -5.39
N GLU A 436 -4.72 -25.37 -4.10
CA GLU A 436 -5.24 -24.45 -3.10
C GLU A 436 -4.51 -23.09 -3.17
N VAL A 437 -5.10 -22.04 -2.59
CA VAL A 437 -4.40 -20.75 -2.42
C VAL A 437 -3.46 -20.89 -1.22
N ARG A 438 -2.16 -20.71 -1.45
CA ARG A 438 -1.16 -20.77 -0.38
C ARG A 438 -1.21 -19.48 0.43
N ASP A 439 -1.85 -19.56 1.60
CA ASP A 439 -1.84 -18.52 2.64
C ASP A 439 -0.60 -18.71 3.52
N GLU A 440 0.43 -17.91 3.26
CA GLU A 440 1.63 -17.80 4.09
C GLU A 440 1.62 -16.41 4.73
N SER A 441 0.63 -16.16 5.59
CA SER A 441 0.49 -14.92 6.36
C SER A 441 1.58 -14.82 7.45
N PRO A 442 2.37 -13.73 7.48
CA PRO A 442 3.55 -13.62 8.36
C PRO A 442 3.19 -13.42 9.84
N PHE A 443 4.16 -13.72 10.72
CA PHE A 443 4.04 -13.42 12.13
C PHE A 443 4.24 -11.91 12.41
N PRO A 444 3.61 -11.32 13.45
CA PRO A 444 3.78 -9.92 13.85
C PRO A 444 5.24 -9.49 14.11
N GLU A 445 6.06 -10.43 14.55
CA GLU A 445 7.50 -10.28 14.78
C GLU A 445 8.27 -10.11 13.45
N GLU A 446 7.75 -10.69 12.37
CA GLU A 446 8.26 -10.56 11.01
C GLU A 446 7.68 -9.30 10.37
N THR A 447 6.35 -9.22 10.22
CA THR A 447 5.65 -8.17 9.47
C THR A 447 4.40 -7.69 10.20
N LEU A 448 4.19 -6.37 10.23
CA LEU A 448 2.98 -5.71 10.72
C LEU A 448 2.53 -4.61 9.76
N ILE A 449 1.28 -4.17 9.92
CA ILE A 449 0.82 -2.87 9.45
C ILE A 449 0.81 -1.90 10.63
N LEU A 450 1.43 -0.72 10.46
CA LEU A 450 1.26 0.39 11.38
C LEU A 450 0.09 1.25 10.91
N HIS A 451 -0.96 1.37 11.72
CA HIS A 451 -2.05 2.30 11.44
C HIS A 451 -1.75 3.68 12.03
N MET A 452 -1.30 4.60 11.18
CA MET A 452 -0.99 6.01 11.47
C MET A 452 -2.26 6.86 11.59
N ARG A 453 -3.15 6.45 12.49
CA ARG A 453 -4.41 7.14 12.79
C ARG A 453 -4.55 7.35 14.29
N ARG A 454 -5.09 8.50 14.67
CA ARG A 454 -5.48 8.78 16.05
C ARG A 454 -6.78 8.01 16.36
N GLU A 455 -6.72 7.14 17.36
CA GLU A 455 -7.87 6.48 17.96
C GLU A 455 -7.96 6.91 19.43
N ASP A 456 -9.11 7.44 19.85
CA ASP A 456 -9.26 8.14 21.15
C ASP A 456 -9.56 7.21 22.34
N SER A 457 -9.62 5.89 22.12
CA SER A 457 -10.19 4.94 23.08
C SER A 457 -9.28 3.77 23.48
N TYR A 458 -7.97 3.82 23.19
CA TYR A 458 -7.05 2.70 23.45
C TYR A 458 -6.09 3.01 24.62
N THR A 459 -6.22 2.25 25.72
CA THR A 459 -5.42 2.42 26.95
C THR A 459 -4.25 1.44 27.04
N ASP A 460 -3.67 1.06 25.90
CA ASP A 460 -2.62 0.04 25.85
C ASP A 460 -1.25 0.57 26.30
N THR A 461 -0.38 -0.38 26.65
CA THR A 461 1.05 -0.10 26.80
C THR A 461 1.70 0.07 25.42
N GLU A 462 2.67 0.97 25.32
CA GLU A 462 3.43 1.18 24.09
C GLU A 462 4.64 0.25 24.00
N THR A 463 4.92 -0.25 22.79
CA THR A 463 6.09 -1.05 22.44
C THR A 463 6.83 -0.37 21.30
N SER A 464 8.16 -0.26 21.42
CA SER A 464 8.97 0.35 20.36
C SER A 464 9.12 -0.59 19.17
N ASP A 465 8.87 -0.05 17.98
CA ASP A 465 9.00 -0.76 16.71
C ASP A 465 9.69 0.16 15.69
N ARG A 466 10.88 -0.20 15.25
CA ARG A 466 11.72 0.62 14.37
C ARG A 466 11.73 0.14 12.92
N ARG A 467 10.95 -0.88 12.57
CA ARG A 467 10.92 -1.45 11.20
C ARG A 467 10.51 -0.41 10.15
N GLY A 468 9.61 0.53 10.47
CA GLY A 468 9.27 1.65 9.58
C GLY A 468 10.44 2.58 9.23
N THR A 469 11.49 2.62 10.07
CA THR A 469 12.67 3.48 9.85
C THR A 469 13.65 2.91 8.83
N VAL A 470 13.46 1.68 8.35
CA VAL A 470 14.44 0.95 7.50
C VAL A 470 14.83 1.69 6.23
N PHE A 471 13.90 2.47 5.65
CA PHE A 471 14.11 3.26 4.44
C PHE A 471 14.46 4.73 4.70
N ALA A 472 14.49 5.19 5.96
CA ALA A 472 14.56 6.61 6.31
C ALA A 472 15.65 7.41 5.56
N PRO A 473 16.91 6.94 5.37
CA PRO A 473 17.92 7.70 4.65
C PRO A 473 17.58 7.94 3.17
N GLN A 474 16.99 6.94 2.50
CA GLN A 474 16.65 6.98 1.08
C GLN A 474 15.33 7.72 0.86
N LEU A 475 14.33 7.41 1.68
CA LEU A 475 13.00 8.00 1.62
C LEU A 475 13.04 9.50 1.89
N ARG A 476 13.86 9.96 2.84
CA ARG A 476 13.97 11.39 3.17
C ARG A 476 14.46 12.22 1.99
N ALA A 477 15.43 11.71 1.22
CA ALA A 477 15.93 12.37 0.03
C ALA A 477 14.87 12.40 -1.09
N ARG A 478 14.18 11.28 -1.32
CA ARG A 478 13.09 11.16 -2.32
C ARG A 478 11.93 12.11 -2.03
N VAL A 479 11.41 12.11 -0.80
CA VAL A 479 10.31 12.99 -0.38
C VAL A 479 10.71 14.46 -0.51
N ALA A 480 11.95 14.83 -0.13
CA ALA A 480 12.45 16.19 -0.26
C ALA A 480 12.53 16.66 -1.73
N GLN A 481 13.02 15.79 -2.61
CA GLN A 481 13.09 16.07 -4.04
C GLN A 481 11.69 16.28 -4.62
N VAL A 482 10.78 15.31 -4.45
CA VAL A 482 9.42 15.39 -4.99
C VAL A 482 8.66 16.59 -4.44
N TRP A 483 8.81 16.89 -3.14
CA TRP A 483 8.21 18.07 -2.53
C TRP A 483 8.65 19.36 -3.24
N LYS A 484 9.95 19.52 -3.50
CA LYS A 484 10.51 20.69 -4.18
C LYS A 484 10.07 20.80 -5.65
N GLU A 485 9.87 19.67 -6.34
CA GLU A 485 9.39 19.65 -7.72
C GLU A 485 7.90 20.07 -7.82
N ILE A 486 7.08 19.76 -6.81
CA ILE A 486 5.64 20.10 -6.77
C ILE A 486 5.39 21.50 -6.17
N PHE A 487 6.20 21.90 -5.19
CA PHE A 487 6.07 23.14 -4.42
C PHE A 487 7.39 23.95 -4.46
N PRO A 488 7.70 24.60 -5.59
CA PRO A 488 8.94 25.36 -5.80
C PRO A 488 8.99 26.69 -5.02
#